data_AF-Q0CJ99-F1
#
_entry.id   AF-Q0CJ99-F1
#
_cell.length_a   1.000
_cell.length_b   1.000
_cell.length_c   1.000
_cell.angle_alpha   90.00
_cell.angle_beta   90.00
_cell.angle_gamma   90.00
#
_symmetry.space_group_name_H-M   'P 1'
#
loop_
_entity.id
_entity.type
_entity.pdbx_description
1 polymer ?
#
loop_
_entity_poly.entity_id
_entity_poly.type
_entity_poly.pdbx_seq_one_letter_code
_entity_poly.pdbx_strand_id
1 'polypeptide(L)'
;MRVKAFALAMSLMAVPPAFCLPTDQVEKPGLTHEEWLEYLSLNTTDGWEPMTRVPLYEITEPGQVLDLADTTLYKRSLAKRAGANAFEAFEDGICSSRLFRIANFGCGVCVSVKYSFCNTCTWGSSWLWRQTNGNPYPTADWYASNDCSGSRVHHQGIESGKSFSCDTVARYGVSRYQSAMLYQGC
;
A
#
# COMPACT_ATOMS: atom_id res chain seq x y z
N MET A 1 0.64 20.71 58.72
CA MET A 1 1.11 19.59 57.88
C MET A 1 0.57 19.80 56.47
N ARG A 2 1.44 20.06 55.48
CA ARG A 2 1.06 20.28 54.08
C ARG A 2 1.21 18.96 53.31
N VAL A 3 0.12 18.41 52.80
CA VAL A 3 0.16 17.26 51.88
C VAL A 3 0.37 17.81 50.47
N LYS A 4 1.48 17.45 49.83
CA LYS A 4 1.76 17.76 48.42
C LYS A 4 1.09 16.70 47.56
N ALA A 5 0.08 17.07 46.78
CA ALA A 5 -0.45 16.24 45.72
C ALA A 5 0.47 16.33 44.50
N PHE A 6 1.10 15.21 44.13
CA PHE A 6 1.79 15.04 42.85
C PHE A 6 0.72 14.82 41.77
N ALA A 7 0.60 15.77 40.84
CA ALA A 7 -0.20 15.57 39.63
C ALA A 7 0.61 14.74 38.64
N LEU A 8 0.20 13.49 38.43
CA LEU A 8 0.72 12.61 37.39
C LEU A 8 0.04 13.01 36.07
N ALA A 9 0.75 13.72 35.20
CA ALA A 9 0.26 14.03 33.86
C ALA A 9 0.39 12.78 32.98
N MET A 10 -0.71 12.03 32.82
CA MET A 10 -0.81 11.02 31.77
C MET A 10 -0.96 11.74 30.43
N SER A 11 0.15 11.83 29.70
CA SER A 11 0.15 12.19 28.28
C SER A 11 -0.59 11.10 27.49
N LEU A 12 -1.86 11.36 27.16
CA LEU A 12 -2.59 10.59 26.16
C LEU A 12 -1.83 10.73 24.83
N MET A 13 -1.21 9.64 24.38
CA MET A 13 -0.82 9.51 22.98
C MET A 13 -2.10 9.47 22.16
N ALA A 14 -2.40 10.58 21.48
CA ALA A 14 -3.49 10.63 20.52
C ALA A 14 -3.17 9.66 19.37
N VAL A 15 -3.83 8.50 19.38
CA VAL A 15 -3.87 7.61 18.23
C VAL A 15 -4.65 8.37 17.15
N PRO A 16 -4.06 8.65 15.97
CA PRO A 16 -4.81 9.28 14.90
C PRO A 16 -6.00 8.38 14.53
N PRO A 17 -7.17 8.96 14.21
CA PRO A 17 -8.34 8.17 13.86
C PRO A 17 -8.05 7.36 12.59
N ALA A 18 -8.13 6.04 12.70
CA ALA A 18 -8.21 5.17 11.54
C ALA A 18 -9.55 5.46 10.85
N PHE A 19 -9.51 6.01 9.63
CA PHE A 19 -10.72 6.17 8.84
C PHE A 19 -11.15 4.79 8.33
N CYS A 20 -12.25 4.27 8.88
CA CYS A 20 -12.90 3.06 8.37
C CYS A 20 -13.29 3.29 6.90
N LEU A 21 -12.96 2.32 6.05
CA LEU A 21 -13.31 2.30 4.64
C LEU A 21 -14.84 2.44 4.46
N PRO A 22 -15.34 3.16 3.44
CA PRO A 22 -16.76 3.24 3.13
C PRO A 22 -17.35 1.83 2.94
N THR A 23 -18.45 1.55 3.62
CA THR A 23 -18.98 0.20 3.89
C THR A 23 -19.77 -0.43 2.74
N ASP A 24 -19.60 -0.01 1.48
CA ASP A 24 -20.42 -0.52 0.36
C ASP A 24 -19.66 -0.68 -0.98
N GLN A 25 -18.35 -0.93 -0.94
CA GLN A 25 -17.72 -1.65 -2.04
C GLN A 25 -18.05 -3.12 -1.84
N VAL A 26 -18.76 -3.77 -2.78
CA VAL A 26 -18.76 -5.25 -2.84
C VAL A 26 -17.31 -5.66 -2.88
N GLU A 27 -16.82 -6.16 -1.76
CA GLU A 27 -15.40 -6.25 -1.52
C GLU A 27 -14.82 -7.29 -2.47
N LYS A 28 -14.15 -6.82 -3.52
CA LYS A 28 -13.72 -7.69 -4.59
C LYS A 28 -12.66 -8.67 -4.05
N PRO A 29 -12.61 -9.90 -4.55
CA PRO A 29 -11.82 -10.95 -3.93
C PRO A 29 -10.30 -10.78 -4.09
N GLY A 30 -9.84 -9.84 -4.93
CA GLY A 30 -8.44 -9.74 -5.31
C GLY A 30 -8.04 -10.81 -6.32
N LEU A 31 -6.74 -11.01 -6.45
CA LEU A 31 -6.12 -12.03 -7.28
C LEU A 31 -6.00 -13.35 -6.51
N THR A 32 -6.05 -14.47 -7.23
CA THR A 32 -5.53 -15.75 -6.69
C THR A 32 -4.00 -15.76 -6.73
N HIS A 33 -3.39 -16.80 -6.14
CA HIS A 33 -1.94 -16.97 -6.24
C HIS A 33 -1.50 -17.19 -7.69
N GLU A 34 -2.23 -18.01 -8.45
CA GLU A 34 -1.94 -18.32 -9.85
C GLU A 34 -2.08 -17.08 -10.73
N GLU A 35 -3.11 -16.27 -10.50
CA GLU A 35 -3.31 -15.00 -11.20
C GLU A 35 -2.20 -13.99 -10.87
N TRP A 36 -1.70 -13.99 -9.65
CA TRP A 36 -0.53 -13.18 -9.30
C TRP A 36 0.73 -13.65 -10.05
N LEU A 37 0.94 -14.95 -10.19
CA LEU A 37 2.08 -15.48 -10.96
C LEU A 37 1.95 -15.13 -12.45
N GLU A 38 0.75 -15.21 -13.02
CA GLU A 38 0.47 -14.76 -14.38
C GLU A 38 0.73 -13.26 -14.51
N TYR A 39 0.19 -12.45 -13.60
CA TYR A 39 0.37 -11.00 -13.54
C TYR A 39 1.84 -10.58 -13.60
N LEU A 40 2.72 -11.26 -12.87
CA LEU A 40 4.16 -10.95 -12.87
C LEU A 40 4.81 -11.09 -14.25
N SER A 41 4.25 -11.93 -15.12
CA SER A 41 4.72 -12.17 -16.49
C SER A 41 4.11 -11.21 -17.52
N LEU A 42 3.05 -10.48 -17.17
CA LEU A 42 2.38 -9.55 -18.07
C LEU A 42 3.22 -8.30 -18.30
N ASN A 43 3.20 -7.81 -19.54
CA ASN A 43 3.78 -6.51 -19.89
C ASN A 43 2.80 -5.34 -19.63
N THR A 44 1.49 -5.61 -19.71
CA THR A 44 0.41 -4.65 -19.44
C THR A 44 -0.79 -5.38 -18.84
N THR A 45 -1.57 -4.69 -18.03
CA THR A 45 -2.84 -5.17 -17.46
C THR A 45 -4.06 -4.84 -18.33
N ASP A 46 -3.87 -4.16 -19.45
CA ASP A 46 -4.97 -3.74 -20.33
C ASP A 46 -5.73 -4.93 -20.90
N GLY A 47 -7.04 -4.99 -20.63
CA GLY A 47 -7.90 -6.09 -21.08
C GLY A 47 -7.69 -7.41 -20.33
N TRP A 48 -6.84 -7.45 -19.30
CA TRP A 48 -6.65 -8.64 -18.48
C TRP A 48 -7.82 -8.82 -17.52
N GLU A 49 -8.64 -9.85 -17.75
CA GLU A 49 -9.91 -10.09 -17.04
C GLU A 49 -9.80 -10.00 -15.51
N PRO A 50 -8.76 -10.57 -14.86
CA PRO A 50 -8.65 -10.55 -13.39
C PRO A 50 -8.60 -9.15 -12.79
N MET A 51 -8.21 -8.11 -13.54
CA MET A 51 -8.28 -6.72 -13.06
C MET A 51 -9.68 -6.29 -12.65
N THR A 52 -10.73 -6.88 -13.22
CA THR A 52 -12.12 -6.59 -12.82
C THR A 52 -12.41 -6.99 -11.37
N ARG A 53 -11.69 -7.98 -10.83
CA ARG A 53 -11.80 -8.51 -9.46
C ARG A 53 -10.78 -7.91 -8.48
N VAL A 54 -9.84 -7.10 -8.97
CA VAL A 54 -8.91 -6.38 -8.09
C VAL A 54 -9.66 -5.22 -7.42
N PRO A 55 -9.66 -5.13 -6.08
CA PRO A 55 -10.15 -3.96 -5.37
C PRO A 55 -9.32 -2.73 -5.70
N LEU A 56 -10.01 -1.62 -5.91
CA LEU A 56 -9.41 -0.33 -6.16
C LEU A 56 -9.69 0.58 -4.98
N TYR A 57 -8.65 1.12 -4.36
CA TYR A 57 -8.75 2.16 -3.35
C TYR A 57 -8.18 3.47 -3.87
N GLU A 58 -9.00 4.51 -3.78
CA GLU A 58 -8.62 5.84 -4.19
C GLU A 58 -8.08 6.61 -2.98
N ILE A 59 -6.87 7.16 -3.15
CA ILE A 59 -6.28 8.08 -2.19
C ILE A 59 -6.74 9.47 -2.60
N THR A 60 -7.62 10.05 -1.79
CA THR A 60 -8.33 11.29 -2.12
C THR A 60 -7.76 12.50 -1.39
N GLU A 61 -6.95 12.27 -0.35
CA GLU A 61 -6.31 13.33 0.44
C GLU A 61 -4.85 12.96 0.80
N PRO A 62 -3.93 13.95 0.83
CA PRO A 62 -2.61 13.76 1.41
C PRO A 62 -2.68 13.40 2.90
N GLY A 63 -1.76 12.56 3.36
CA GLY A 63 -1.69 12.04 4.71
C GLY A 63 -2.60 10.85 4.98
N GLN A 64 -3.46 10.46 4.04
CA GLN A 64 -4.42 9.38 4.21
C GLN A 64 -3.73 8.06 4.58
N VAL A 65 -4.30 7.38 5.59
CA VAL A 65 -3.88 6.05 6.01
C VAL A 65 -5.05 5.10 5.80
N LEU A 66 -4.85 4.08 4.97
CA LEU A 66 -5.80 3.01 4.76
C LEU A 66 -5.27 1.75 5.44
N ASP A 67 -6.05 1.21 6.39
CA ASP A 67 -5.76 -0.09 6.99
C ASP A 67 -6.73 -1.14 6.42
N LEU A 68 -6.18 -2.14 5.75
CA LEU A 68 -6.95 -3.20 5.11
C LEU A 68 -7.13 -4.44 6.01
N ALA A 69 -6.79 -4.38 7.30
CA ALA A 69 -6.85 -5.54 8.20
C ALA A 69 -8.24 -6.18 8.34
N ASP A 70 -9.32 -5.42 8.17
CA ASP A 70 -10.68 -5.94 8.27
C ASP A 70 -11.24 -6.45 6.93
N THR A 71 -10.48 -6.31 5.84
CA THR A 71 -10.91 -6.67 4.50
C THR A 71 -10.88 -8.17 4.25
N THR A 72 -11.73 -8.66 3.33
CA THR A 72 -11.68 -10.05 2.83
C THR A 72 -10.33 -10.38 2.19
N LEU A 73 -9.68 -9.41 1.54
CA LEU A 73 -8.31 -9.54 1.01
C LEU A 73 -7.33 -9.96 2.10
N TYR A 74 -7.30 -9.21 3.20
CA TYR A 74 -6.42 -9.53 4.31
C TYR A 74 -6.85 -10.82 5.01
N LYS A 75 -8.16 -11.06 5.17
CA LYS A 75 -8.70 -12.28 5.79
C LYS A 75 -8.30 -13.56 5.05
N ARG A 76 -8.19 -13.52 3.73
CA ARG A 76 -7.79 -14.66 2.89
C ARG A 76 -6.27 -14.77 2.72
N SER A 77 -5.54 -13.69 2.97
CA SER A 77 -4.11 -13.63 2.70
C SER A 77 -3.27 -14.60 3.54
N LEU A 78 -2.20 -15.14 2.93
CA LEU A 78 -1.10 -15.73 3.68
C LEU A 78 -0.39 -14.69 4.56
N ALA A 79 -0.55 -13.39 4.27
CA ALA A 79 0.04 -12.29 5.02
C ALA A 79 -0.35 -12.28 6.50
N LYS A 80 -1.58 -12.71 6.87
CA LYS A 80 -1.96 -12.89 8.29
C LYS A 80 -0.98 -13.77 9.07
N ARG A 81 -0.36 -14.75 8.40
CA ARG A 81 0.63 -15.66 9.00
C ARG A 81 2.04 -15.04 9.02
N ALA A 82 2.31 -14.08 8.15
CA ALA A 82 3.60 -13.39 8.01
C ALA A 82 3.67 -12.04 8.78
N GLY A 83 2.61 -11.66 9.49
CA GLY A 83 2.55 -10.43 10.29
C GLY A 83 2.18 -9.18 9.48
N ALA A 84 2.25 -8.01 10.13
CA ALA A 84 1.83 -6.74 9.55
C ALA A 84 2.75 -6.28 8.40
N ASN A 85 2.19 -5.46 7.52
CA ASN A 85 2.88 -4.87 6.38
C ASN A 85 2.40 -3.45 6.08
N ALA A 86 3.21 -2.71 5.33
CA ALA A 86 2.82 -1.39 4.86
C ALA A 86 3.51 -1.01 3.56
N PHE A 87 2.80 -0.23 2.76
CA PHE A 87 3.30 0.55 1.66
C PHE A 87 3.10 2.03 2.01
N GLU A 88 4.17 2.82 1.96
CA GLU A 88 4.11 4.26 2.18
C GLU A 88 4.65 4.97 0.97
N ALA A 89 3.86 5.84 0.35
CA ALA A 89 4.32 6.67 -0.75
C ALA A 89 4.83 8.02 -0.22
N PHE A 90 5.81 8.59 -0.91
CA PHE A 90 6.42 9.88 -0.59
C PHE A 90 6.49 10.75 -1.85
N GLU A 91 6.28 12.05 -1.69
CA GLU A 91 6.20 12.99 -2.82
C GLU A 91 7.51 13.07 -3.58
N ASP A 92 8.59 13.13 -2.82
CA ASP A 92 9.92 13.38 -3.34
C ASP A 92 10.60 12.09 -3.82
N GLY A 93 11.73 12.24 -4.50
CA GLY A 93 12.63 11.12 -4.83
C GLY A 93 13.40 10.56 -3.63
N ILE A 94 12.96 10.84 -2.40
CA ILE A 94 13.49 10.36 -1.13
C ILE A 94 12.35 9.94 -0.20
N CYS A 95 12.52 8.82 0.50
CA CYS A 95 11.50 8.29 1.40
C CYS A 95 11.49 9.02 2.75
N SER A 96 11.06 10.29 2.77
CA SER A 96 11.04 11.13 3.98
C SER A 96 9.72 11.88 4.22
N SER A 97 9.12 12.44 3.17
CA SER A 97 7.89 13.25 3.24
C SER A 97 6.66 12.42 2.86
N ARG A 98 6.03 11.73 3.82
CA ARG A 98 4.98 10.73 3.55
C ARG A 98 3.73 11.38 2.94
N LEU A 99 3.32 10.90 1.78
CA LEU A 99 2.06 11.25 1.12
C LEU A 99 0.90 10.41 1.61
N PHE A 100 1.01 9.08 1.63
CA PHE A 100 -0.05 8.21 2.12
C PHE A 100 0.52 6.87 2.60
N ARG A 101 -0.30 6.11 3.33
CA ARG A 101 0.05 4.77 3.81
C ARG A 101 -1.07 3.79 3.56
N ILE A 102 -0.72 2.61 3.08
CA ILE A 102 -1.59 1.45 3.01
C ILE A 102 -1.02 0.37 3.92
N ALA A 103 -1.79 -0.10 4.88
CA ALA A 103 -1.38 -1.13 5.83
C ALA A 103 -2.18 -2.41 5.62
N ASN A 104 -1.55 -3.53 5.97
CA ASN A 104 -2.20 -4.85 6.04
C ASN A 104 -2.89 -5.28 4.74
N PHE A 105 -2.27 -5.02 3.59
CA PHE A 105 -2.74 -5.54 2.31
C PHE A 105 -2.39 -7.03 2.16
N GLY A 106 -3.02 -7.69 1.19
CA GLY A 106 -2.93 -9.14 1.02
C GLY A 106 -3.00 -9.56 -0.44
N CYS A 107 -4.16 -10.07 -0.83
CA CYS A 107 -4.42 -10.78 -2.09
C CYS A 107 -4.49 -9.92 -3.36
N GLY A 108 -3.58 -8.96 -3.54
CA GLY A 108 -3.61 -8.09 -4.71
C GLY A 108 -4.66 -6.99 -4.53
N VAL A 109 -4.19 -5.75 -4.44
CA VAL A 109 -5.04 -4.56 -4.33
C VAL A 109 -4.41 -3.45 -5.13
N CYS A 110 -5.22 -2.72 -5.89
CA CYS A 110 -4.78 -1.53 -6.55
C CYS A 110 -5.06 -0.30 -5.69
N VAL A 111 -4.06 0.57 -5.54
CA VAL A 111 -4.23 1.89 -4.93
C VAL A 111 -3.89 2.96 -5.95
N SER A 112 -4.71 4.00 -6.05
CA SER A 112 -4.56 5.06 -7.04
C SER A 112 -4.72 6.44 -6.40
N VAL A 113 -3.83 7.37 -6.72
CA VAL A 113 -3.91 8.75 -6.22
C VAL A 113 -4.88 9.54 -7.09
N LYS A 114 -6.00 9.97 -6.50
CA LYS A 114 -7.05 10.77 -7.15
C LYS A 114 -7.49 11.90 -6.24
N TYR A 115 -6.56 12.81 -5.95
CA TYR A 115 -6.88 13.98 -5.15
C TYR A 115 -7.90 14.86 -5.89
N SER A 116 -8.89 15.38 -5.17
CA SER A 116 -9.97 16.20 -5.74
C SER A 116 -9.47 17.44 -6.49
N PHE A 117 -8.30 17.96 -6.10
CA PHE A 117 -7.63 19.11 -6.71
C PHE A 117 -6.58 18.72 -7.77
N CYS A 118 -6.35 17.42 -7.98
CA CYS A 118 -5.22 16.94 -8.78
C CYS A 118 -5.39 15.48 -9.23
N ASN A 119 -5.91 15.30 -10.45
CA ASN A 119 -6.11 13.99 -11.07
C ASN A 119 -4.83 13.39 -11.67
N THR A 120 -3.72 14.13 -11.62
CA THR A 120 -2.39 13.71 -12.10
C THR A 120 -1.36 13.72 -10.98
N CYS A 121 -1.82 13.72 -9.72
CA CYS A 121 -0.95 13.70 -8.57
C CYS A 121 -0.23 12.36 -8.46
N THR A 122 1.04 12.44 -8.11
CA THR A 122 1.98 11.33 -8.24
C THR A 122 2.90 11.28 -7.05
N TRP A 123 3.54 10.13 -6.82
CA TRP A 123 4.64 10.02 -5.85
C TRP A 123 5.98 9.77 -6.55
N GLY A 124 7.05 10.16 -5.85
CA GLY A 124 8.43 10.03 -6.30
C GLY A 124 9.18 8.86 -5.67
N SER A 125 8.72 8.35 -4.53
CA SER A 125 9.35 7.20 -3.88
C SER A 125 8.38 6.48 -2.97
N SER A 126 8.75 5.29 -2.52
CA SER A 126 7.96 4.57 -1.54
C SER A 126 8.80 3.70 -0.61
N TRP A 127 8.26 3.48 0.59
CA TRP A 127 8.67 2.41 1.48
C TRP A 127 7.75 1.22 1.34
N LEU A 128 8.38 0.06 1.37
CA LEU A 128 7.72 -1.20 1.62
C LEU A 128 8.26 -1.76 2.93
N TRP A 129 7.38 -2.11 3.86
CA TRP A 129 7.76 -2.59 5.19
C TRP A 129 7.04 -3.89 5.53
N ARG A 130 7.74 -4.76 6.27
CA ARG A 130 7.21 -6.02 6.82
C ARG A 130 7.62 -6.18 8.28
N GLN A 131 6.71 -6.73 9.08
CA GLN A 131 6.96 -7.06 10.48
C GLN A 131 7.86 -8.30 10.63
N THR A 132 7.59 -9.35 9.85
CA THR A 132 8.32 -10.62 9.92
C THR A 132 9.14 -10.83 8.65
N ASN A 133 10.36 -11.33 8.79
CA ASN A 133 11.19 -11.71 7.67
C ASN A 133 10.79 -13.09 7.12
N GLY A 134 10.88 -13.27 5.81
CA GLY A 134 10.58 -14.54 5.14
C GLY A 134 9.55 -14.39 4.02
N ASN A 135 9.08 -15.53 3.52
CA ASN A 135 8.05 -15.62 2.49
C ASN A 135 6.68 -15.92 3.12
N PRO A 136 5.58 -15.42 2.52
CA PRO A 136 5.60 -14.44 1.43
C PRO A 136 5.92 -13.03 1.98
N TYR A 137 6.55 -12.19 1.16
CA TYR A 137 6.92 -10.81 1.51
C TYR A 137 6.09 -9.83 0.68
N PRO A 138 5.83 -8.62 1.21
CA PRO A 138 5.09 -7.62 0.46
C PRO A 138 5.88 -7.18 -0.78
N THR A 139 5.15 -6.94 -1.87
CA THR A 139 5.62 -6.39 -3.14
C THR A 139 4.70 -5.27 -3.58
N ALA A 140 5.23 -4.34 -4.37
CA ALA A 140 4.46 -3.26 -4.98
C ALA A 140 4.89 -3.06 -6.44
N ASP A 141 3.93 -3.13 -7.35
CA ASP A 141 4.15 -2.85 -8.78
C ASP A 141 3.57 -1.49 -9.13
N TRP A 142 4.41 -0.59 -9.64
CA TRP A 142 4.03 0.80 -9.85
C TRP A 142 3.69 1.09 -11.31
N TYR A 143 2.76 2.02 -11.49
CA TYR A 143 2.20 2.39 -12.77
C TYR A 143 2.21 3.92 -12.95
N ALA A 144 2.44 4.36 -14.18
CA ALA A 144 2.34 5.77 -14.55
C ALA A 144 0.88 6.24 -14.72
N SER A 145 -0.04 5.31 -14.90
CA SER A 145 -1.48 5.54 -15.03
C SER A 145 -2.22 5.27 -13.73
N ASN A 146 -3.45 5.77 -13.63
CA ASN A 146 -4.37 5.41 -12.56
C ASN A 146 -4.82 3.94 -12.64
N ASP A 147 -5.35 3.45 -11.52
CA ASP A 147 -6.10 2.19 -11.41
C ASP A 147 -5.31 0.95 -11.89
N CYS A 148 -3.98 0.99 -11.75
CA CYS A 148 -3.04 -0.07 -12.11
C CYS A 148 -3.19 -0.53 -13.57
N SER A 149 -3.52 0.43 -14.44
CA SER A 149 -3.68 0.24 -15.88
C SER A 149 -2.39 0.49 -16.66
N GLY A 150 -2.33 -0.07 -17.87
CA GLY A 150 -1.17 0.05 -18.75
C GLY A 150 0.02 -0.80 -18.30
N SER A 151 1.20 -0.40 -18.77
CA SER A 151 2.43 -1.14 -18.52
C SER A 151 2.95 -0.91 -17.10
N ARG A 152 3.37 -2.01 -16.47
CA ARG A 152 4.13 -1.94 -15.22
C ARG A 152 5.44 -1.22 -15.47
N VAL A 153 5.71 -0.22 -14.65
CA VAL A 153 6.92 0.59 -14.77
C VAL A 153 8.02 0.09 -13.84
N HIS A 154 7.65 -0.35 -12.64
CA HIS A 154 8.59 -0.78 -11.62
C HIS A 154 8.01 -1.89 -10.75
N HIS A 155 8.88 -2.81 -10.30
CA HIS A 155 8.56 -3.83 -9.29
C HIS A 155 9.43 -3.61 -8.06
N GLN A 156 8.79 -3.32 -6.94
CA GLN A 156 9.43 -3.16 -5.65
C GLN A 156 9.20 -4.39 -4.78
N GLY A 157 10.29 -4.89 -4.18
CA GLY A 157 10.26 -5.94 -3.17
C GLY A 157 11.10 -5.54 -1.95
N ILE A 158 11.24 -6.47 -1.00
CA ILE A 158 12.14 -6.33 0.15
C ILE A 158 13.23 -7.39 0.06
N GLU A 159 14.49 -6.98 0.10
CA GLU A 159 15.64 -7.88 0.12
C GLU A 159 15.54 -8.94 1.22
N SER A 160 16.08 -10.13 0.96
CA SER A 160 16.09 -11.22 1.94
C SER A 160 16.76 -10.77 3.26
N GLY A 161 16.14 -11.12 4.38
CA GLY A 161 16.61 -10.76 5.72
C GLY A 161 16.37 -9.31 6.15
N LYS A 162 15.84 -8.42 5.27
CA LYS A 162 15.53 -7.02 5.63
C LYS A 162 14.06 -6.81 5.96
N SER A 163 13.74 -5.83 6.78
CA SER A 163 12.34 -5.53 7.16
C SER A 163 11.72 -4.43 6.32
N PHE A 164 12.49 -3.71 5.51
CA PHE A 164 11.97 -2.67 4.63
C PHE A 164 12.84 -2.46 3.39
N SER A 165 12.27 -1.80 2.38
CA SER A 165 12.97 -1.24 1.23
C SER A 165 12.51 0.20 0.97
N CYS A 166 13.34 0.98 0.29
CA CYS A 166 13.04 2.33 -0.19
C CYS A 166 13.44 2.41 -1.65
N ASP A 167 12.47 2.57 -2.53
CA ASP A 167 12.70 2.72 -3.97
C ASP A 167 12.30 4.13 -4.41
N THR A 168 13.00 4.67 -5.40
CA THR A 168 12.84 6.06 -5.84
C THR A 168 12.79 6.15 -7.37
N VAL A 169 11.95 7.07 -7.89
CA VAL A 169 11.78 7.39 -9.32
C VAL A 169 13.08 7.53 -10.08
N ALA A 170 14.06 8.22 -9.48
CA ALA A 170 15.32 8.58 -10.11
C ALA A 170 16.14 7.36 -10.56
N ARG A 171 15.97 6.21 -9.90
CA ARG A 171 16.67 4.97 -10.27
C ARG A 171 16.14 4.31 -11.55
N TYR A 172 14.94 4.68 -12.00
CA TYR A 172 14.21 3.97 -13.05
C TYR A 172 13.88 4.84 -14.28
N GLY A 173 14.37 6.08 -14.33
CA GLY A 173 14.19 6.96 -15.49
C GLY A 173 12.74 7.41 -15.75
N VAL A 174 11.84 7.19 -14.79
CA VAL A 174 10.43 7.60 -14.85
C VAL A 174 10.19 8.70 -13.83
N SER A 175 9.46 9.75 -14.20
CA SER A 175 9.34 10.93 -13.37
C SER A 175 8.22 10.85 -12.33
N ARG A 176 7.19 10.00 -12.53
CA ARG A 176 5.93 10.06 -11.79
C ARG A 176 5.13 8.75 -11.82
N TYR A 177 4.60 8.33 -10.68
CA TYR A 177 3.69 7.17 -10.54
C TYR A 177 2.33 7.60 -9.97
N GLN A 178 1.25 7.00 -10.47
CA GLN A 178 -0.13 7.34 -10.09
C GLN A 178 -0.86 6.20 -9.37
N SER A 179 -0.46 4.96 -9.61
CA SER A 179 -1.07 3.79 -8.96
C SER A 179 -0.07 2.66 -8.71
N ALA A 180 -0.40 1.82 -7.73
CA ALA A 180 0.40 0.68 -7.33
C ALA A 180 -0.47 -0.54 -7.06
N MET A 181 -0.07 -1.70 -7.60
CA MET A 181 -0.60 -3.00 -7.23
C MET A 181 0.19 -3.52 -6.04
N LEU A 182 -0.46 -3.72 -4.90
CA LEU A 182 0.15 -4.22 -3.68
C LEU A 182 -0.24 -5.69 -3.47
N TYR A 183 0.75 -6.52 -3.14
CA TYR A 183 0.53 -7.94 -2.91
C TYR A 183 1.46 -8.46 -1.81
N GLN A 184 0.96 -9.37 -0.98
CA GLN A 184 1.82 -10.15 -0.05
C GLN A 184 1.45 -11.63 -0.01
N GLY A 185 0.43 -12.09 -0.74
CA GLY A 185 0.10 -13.52 -0.76
C GLY A 185 -1.36 -13.83 -0.55
N CYS A 186 -1.82 -14.82 -1.30
CA CYS A 186 -2.98 -15.67 -1.08
C CYS A 186 -2.49 -17.12 -0.98
#